data_AF-A0A6N7X7C7-F1
#
_entry.id   AF-A0A6N7X7C7-F1
#
_cell.length_a   1.000
_cell.length_b   1.000
_cell.length_c   1.000
_cell.angle_alpha   90.00
_cell.angle_beta   90.00
_cell.angle_gamma   90.00
#
_symmetry.space_group_name_H-M   'P 1'
#
loop_
_entity.id
_entity.type
_entity.pdbx_description
1 polymer ?
#
loop_
_entity_poly.entity_id
_entity_poly.type
_entity_poly.pdbx_seq_one_letter_code
_entity_poly.pdbx_strand_id
1 'polypeptide(L)'
;MSDSASSLVDFVASMGGERSLRVEENYGDGFVRLRVAEAERRQAKHDIRCIEDVVIEMLRNSRDAGAENIFVATTREGATRYLTVLDDGCGIPQEMQDKIFEARVTSKLESVHMDRWGIHGRGMALYSVRENAQSARVMSSAPGLGSAIRIVTDAESLAERKDQSTWPTLGTDDEGNQVVATGPHNIVRTCCEFALEERGRCNVYFGSPAEMVATARRRVKPTVEGSSLLFIDDLSELPVLERMHAAADASELMRVSGSLGLDMSERTAHRIIAGQIHPQRSVLKRLTHKSDKSIERAVDLMKDRRGLKISKGDAEEFSRAVERDFRILAEKYYLNLSDEPRIRVSRGKIVVTFDIDESD
;
A
#
# COMPACT_ATOMS: atom_id res chain seq x y z
N MET A 1 -24.23 -58.93 -1.39
CA MET A 1 -23.19 -58.21 -2.17
C MET A 1 -23.31 -56.70 -1.94
N SER A 2 -23.10 -56.22 -0.72
CA SER A 2 -23.27 -54.80 -0.37
C SER A 2 -22.19 -54.26 0.59
N ASP A 3 -21.11 -55.00 0.81
CA ASP A 3 -20.08 -54.68 1.83
C ASP A 3 -18.79 -54.06 1.26
N SER A 4 -18.61 -54.04 -0.06
CA SER A 4 -17.37 -53.54 -0.66
C SER A 4 -17.34 -52.03 -0.92
N ALA A 5 -18.50 -51.36 -0.89
CA ALA A 5 -18.60 -49.93 -1.15
C ALA A 5 -18.35 -49.08 0.11
N SER A 6 -18.79 -49.54 1.29
CA SER A 6 -18.48 -48.86 2.56
C SER A 6 -17.00 -49.01 2.91
N SER A 7 -16.41 -50.18 2.69
CA SER A 7 -15.00 -50.41 3.06
C SER A 7 -14.02 -49.57 2.27
N LEU A 8 -14.37 -49.15 1.05
CA LEU A 8 -13.53 -48.27 0.22
C LEU A 8 -13.64 -46.80 0.65
N VAL A 9 -14.83 -46.37 1.08
CA VAL A 9 -15.06 -45.04 1.67
C VAL A 9 -14.36 -44.94 3.02
N ASP A 10 -14.45 -45.97 3.85
CA ASP A 10 -13.78 -46.04 5.15
C ASP A 10 -12.24 -46.15 5.01
N PHE A 11 -11.75 -46.81 3.96
CA PHE A 11 -10.33 -46.88 3.63
C PHE A 11 -9.78 -45.54 3.10
N VAL A 12 -10.51 -44.84 2.22
CA VAL A 12 -10.14 -43.49 1.75
C VAL A 12 -10.23 -42.47 2.89
N ALA A 13 -11.20 -42.59 3.80
CA ALA A 13 -11.28 -41.77 5.00
C ALA A 13 -10.12 -42.03 5.96
N SER A 14 -9.65 -43.27 6.12
CA SER A 14 -8.51 -43.60 7.00
C SER A 14 -7.15 -43.20 6.42
N MET A 15 -7.00 -43.11 5.09
CA MET A 15 -5.78 -42.55 4.46
C MET A 15 -5.82 -41.01 4.31
N GLY A 16 -7.00 -40.38 4.37
CA GLY A 16 -7.22 -38.92 4.28
C GLY A 16 -7.60 -38.23 5.59
N GLY A 17 -7.40 -38.90 6.73
CA GLY A 17 -8.16 -38.77 7.98
C GLY A 17 -8.25 -37.40 8.64
N GLU A 18 -7.28 -36.49 8.45
CA GLU A 18 -7.37 -35.13 9.01
C GLU A 18 -7.85 -34.08 8.00
N ARG A 19 -7.54 -34.28 6.71
CA ARG A 19 -7.93 -33.34 5.65
C ARG A 19 -9.43 -33.42 5.36
N SER A 20 -10.03 -34.62 5.30
CA SER A 20 -11.45 -34.76 4.97
C SER A 20 -12.39 -34.25 6.07
N LEU A 21 -11.99 -34.38 7.35
CA LEU A 21 -12.76 -33.90 8.50
C LEU A 21 -12.84 -32.38 8.58
N ARG A 22 -11.85 -31.67 8.02
CA ARG A 22 -11.80 -30.20 8.00
C ARG A 22 -12.50 -29.58 6.80
N VAL A 23 -12.89 -30.35 5.79
CA VAL A 23 -13.53 -29.83 4.57
C VAL A 23 -15.05 -30.03 4.64
N GLU A 24 -15.79 -28.93 4.47
CA GLU A 24 -17.24 -28.93 4.31
C GLU A 24 -17.62 -29.18 2.85
N GLU A 25 -16.98 -28.44 1.96
CA GLU A 25 -17.24 -28.44 0.52
C GLU A 25 -15.92 -28.30 -0.23
N ASN A 26 -15.77 -29.01 -1.35
CA ASN A 26 -14.61 -28.91 -2.23
C ASN A 26 -15.04 -28.29 -3.56
N TYR A 27 -14.38 -27.23 -3.97
CA TYR A 27 -14.72 -26.48 -5.18
C TYR A 27 -13.85 -26.83 -6.39
N GLY A 28 -12.82 -27.66 -6.25
CA GLY A 28 -11.81 -27.86 -7.28
C GLY A 28 -10.69 -26.81 -7.22
N ASP A 29 -9.68 -26.95 -8.07
CA ASP A 29 -8.51 -26.05 -8.16
C ASP A 29 -7.80 -25.72 -6.83
N GLY A 30 -7.87 -26.65 -5.88
CA GLY A 30 -7.31 -26.50 -4.54
C GLY A 30 -8.15 -25.67 -3.57
N PHE A 31 -9.30 -25.14 -4.00
CA PHE A 31 -10.22 -24.37 -3.15
C PHE A 31 -11.20 -25.25 -2.40
N VAL A 32 -11.37 -24.97 -1.13
CA VAL A 32 -12.33 -25.66 -0.25
C VAL A 32 -13.02 -24.68 0.69
N ARG A 33 -14.18 -25.09 1.21
CA ARG A 33 -14.80 -24.50 2.39
C ARG A 33 -14.41 -25.32 3.61
N LEU A 34 -13.80 -24.69 4.62
CA LEU A 34 -13.43 -25.36 5.86
C LEU A 34 -14.63 -25.51 6.80
N ARG A 35 -14.71 -26.60 7.55
CA ARG A 35 -15.60 -26.75 8.72
C ARG A 35 -14.99 -25.98 9.89
N VAL A 36 -15.66 -24.92 10.32
CA VAL A 36 -15.19 -24.04 11.40
C VAL A 36 -16.37 -23.65 12.28
N ALA A 37 -16.15 -23.47 13.58
CA ALA A 37 -17.18 -23.02 14.52
C ALA A 37 -17.71 -21.62 14.15
N GLU A 38 -19.01 -21.38 14.36
CA GLU A 38 -19.66 -20.09 14.10
C GLU A 38 -18.99 -18.93 14.88
N ALA A 39 -18.41 -19.22 16.04
CA ALA A 39 -17.64 -18.26 16.83
C ALA A 39 -16.47 -17.63 16.05
N GLU A 40 -15.76 -18.41 15.23
CA GLU A 40 -14.67 -17.89 14.40
C GLU A 40 -15.18 -16.98 13.29
N ARG A 41 -16.38 -17.23 12.76
CA ARG A 41 -17.02 -16.34 11.78
C ARG A 41 -17.33 -14.97 12.39
N ARG A 42 -17.84 -14.96 13.63
CA ARG A 42 -18.12 -13.72 14.36
C ARG A 42 -16.82 -12.98 14.71
N GLN A 43 -15.79 -13.70 15.12
CA GLN A 43 -14.48 -13.13 15.42
C GLN A 43 -13.85 -12.48 14.19
N ALA A 44 -13.93 -13.12 13.02
CA ALA A 44 -13.32 -12.63 11.79
C ALA A 44 -13.75 -11.21 11.45
N LYS A 45 -15.02 -10.85 11.64
CA LYS A 45 -15.50 -9.48 11.37
C LYS A 45 -14.72 -8.42 12.17
N HIS A 46 -14.28 -8.75 13.37
CA HIS A 46 -13.51 -7.86 14.24
C HIS A 46 -12.01 -7.83 13.96
N ASP A 47 -11.51 -8.68 13.05
CA ASP A 47 -10.10 -8.70 12.68
C ASP A 47 -9.71 -7.47 11.85
N ILE A 48 -10.65 -6.89 11.10
CA ILE A 48 -10.47 -5.63 10.36
C ILE A 48 -11.04 -4.48 11.19
N ARG A 49 -10.16 -3.61 11.70
CA ARG A 49 -10.54 -2.46 12.55
C ARG A 49 -10.22 -1.13 11.88
N CYS A 50 -9.29 -1.13 10.92
CA CYS A 50 -8.92 0.03 10.13
C CYS A 50 -8.53 -0.38 8.70
N ILE A 51 -8.43 0.60 7.80
CA ILE A 51 -8.01 0.33 6.41
C ILE A 51 -6.62 -0.32 6.34
N GLU A 52 -5.72 -0.01 7.27
CA GLU A 52 -4.40 -0.62 7.33
C GLU A 52 -4.47 -2.16 7.52
N ASP A 53 -5.49 -2.65 8.25
CA ASP A 53 -5.71 -4.09 8.41
C ASP A 53 -6.15 -4.72 7.07
N VAL A 54 -6.93 -4.01 6.25
CA VAL A 54 -7.27 -4.48 4.89
C VAL A 54 -6.02 -4.57 4.02
N VAL A 55 -5.18 -3.53 4.04
CA VAL A 55 -3.96 -3.47 3.22
C VAL A 55 -3.02 -4.63 3.55
N ILE A 56 -2.80 -4.92 4.84
CA ILE A 56 -1.91 -6.03 5.21
C ILE A 56 -2.49 -7.38 4.80
N GLU A 57 -3.78 -7.63 4.96
CA GLU A 57 -4.40 -8.89 4.53
C GLU A 57 -4.29 -9.08 3.01
N MET A 58 -4.47 -8.01 2.24
CA MET A 58 -4.27 -8.07 0.78
C MET A 58 -2.82 -8.37 0.41
N LEU A 59 -1.84 -7.70 1.06
CA LEU A 59 -0.42 -7.96 0.84
C LEU A 59 -0.03 -9.41 1.18
N ARG A 60 -0.52 -9.94 2.31
CA ARG A 60 -0.30 -11.33 2.72
C ARG A 60 -0.88 -12.31 1.71
N ASN A 61 -2.08 -12.04 1.18
CA ASN A 61 -2.69 -12.88 0.17
C ASN A 61 -1.89 -12.89 -1.15
N SER A 62 -1.42 -11.74 -1.62
CA SER A 62 -0.58 -11.68 -2.84
C SER A 62 0.76 -12.40 -2.65
N ARG A 63 1.44 -12.23 -1.50
CA ARG A 63 2.66 -13.00 -1.17
C ARG A 63 2.40 -14.50 -1.17
N ASP A 64 1.34 -14.93 -0.49
CA ASP A 64 1.03 -16.35 -0.39
C ASP A 64 0.57 -16.94 -1.73
N ALA A 65 0.08 -16.12 -2.67
CA ALA A 65 -0.18 -16.50 -4.05
C ALA A 65 1.11 -16.61 -4.90
N GLY A 66 2.28 -16.35 -4.30
CA GLY A 66 3.58 -16.44 -4.95
C GLY A 66 3.95 -15.21 -5.79
N ALA A 67 3.31 -14.06 -5.56
CA ALA A 67 3.60 -12.85 -6.33
C ALA A 67 5.03 -12.33 -6.11
N GLU A 68 5.74 -12.02 -7.19
CA GLU A 68 7.03 -11.33 -7.15
C GLU A 68 6.83 -9.82 -7.05
N ASN A 69 5.77 -9.28 -7.65
CA ASN A 69 5.46 -7.85 -7.69
C ASN A 69 4.02 -7.59 -7.25
N ILE A 70 3.87 -6.71 -6.26
CA ILE A 70 2.58 -6.32 -5.70
C ILE A 70 2.44 -4.80 -5.83
N PHE A 71 1.36 -4.35 -6.48
CA PHE A 71 1.06 -2.95 -6.73
C PHE A 71 -0.16 -2.55 -5.90
N VAL A 72 0.03 -1.59 -5.00
CA VAL A 72 -1.02 -1.07 -4.13
C VAL A 72 -1.36 0.35 -4.58
N ALA A 73 -2.50 0.48 -5.24
CA ALA A 73 -3.07 1.77 -5.64
C ALA A 73 -4.10 2.23 -4.61
N THR A 74 -4.03 3.49 -4.18
CA THR A 74 -5.09 4.05 -3.33
C THR A 74 -5.44 5.49 -3.69
N THR A 75 -6.72 5.82 -3.57
CA THR A 75 -7.26 7.19 -3.64
C THR A 75 -8.31 7.38 -2.56
N ARG A 76 -8.60 8.65 -2.26
CA ARG A 76 -9.69 9.02 -1.36
C ARG A 76 -10.50 10.15 -2.00
N GLU A 77 -11.79 9.97 -2.06
CA GLU A 77 -12.77 10.94 -2.54
C GLU A 77 -13.81 11.16 -1.46
N GLY A 78 -13.72 12.28 -0.73
CA GLY A 78 -14.55 12.49 0.46
C GLY A 78 -14.28 11.45 1.55
N ALA A 79 -15.32 10.75 1.98
CA ALA A 79 -15.21 9.63 2.92
C ALA A 79 -14.86 8.30 2.23
N THR A 80 -15.09 8.18 0.93
CA THR A 80 -14.86 6.94 0.19
C THR A 80 -13.37 6.76 -0.08
N ARG A 81 -12.83 5.61 0.30
CA ARG A 81 -11.49 5.18 -0.05
C ARG A 81 -11.55 4.04 -1.05
N TYR A 82 -10.74 4.18 -2.08
CA TYR A 82 -10.50 3.13 -3.06
C TYR A 82 -9.11 2.54 -2.82
N LEU A 83 -9.05 1.22 -2.79
CA LEU A 83 -7.84 0.42 -2.68
C LEU A 83 -7.89 -0.62 -3.79
N THR A 84 -6.89 -0.65 -4.64
CA THR A 84 -6.75 -1.69 -5.67
C THR A 84 -5.39 -2.33 -5.50
N VAL A 85 -5.37 -3.64 -5.30
CA VAL A 85 -4.14 -4.44 -5.19
C VAL A 85 -4.04 -5.30 -6.44
N LEU A 86 -2.93 -5.16 -7.17
CA LEU A 86 -2.61 -5.97 -8.33
C LEU A 86 -1.34 -6.77 -8.05
N ASP A 87 -1.31 -8.02 -8.49
CA ASP A 87 -0.15 -8.89 -8.33
C ASP A 87 0.03 -9.83 -9.53
N ASP A 88 1.23 -10.41 -9.63
CA ASP A 88 1.61 -11.44 -10.60
C ASP A 88 1.64 -12.86 -9.98
N GLY A 89 0.79 -13.12 -8.98
CA GLY A 89 0.67 -14.42 -8.35
C GLY A 89 -0.03 -15.47 -9.23
N CYS A 90 -0.36 -16.61 -8.62
CA CYS A 90 -1.01 -17.74 -9.32
C CYS A 90 -2.42 -17.46 -9.85
N GLY A 91 -3.06 -16.35 -9.45
CA GLY A 91 -4.39 -15.95 -9.90
C GLY A 91 -5.54 -16.82 -9.36
N ILE A 92 -6.76 -16.45 -9.75
CA ILE A 92 -8.02 -16.99 -9.21
C ILE A 92 -8.91 -17.47 -10.37
N PRO A 93 -9.36 -18.74 -10.38
CA PRO A 93 -10.32 -19.24 -11.36
C PRO A 93 -11.62 -18.44 -11.37
N GLN A 94 -12.23 -18.27 -12.55
CA GLN A 94 -13.42 -17.43 -12.74
C GLN A 94 -14.58 -17.80 -11.80
N GLU A 95 -14.81 -19.09 -11.60
CA GLU A 95 -15.86 -19.62 -10.71
C GLU A 95 -15.60 -19.39 -9.21
N MET A 96 -14.36 -19.09 -8.84
CA MET A 96 -13.94 -18.81 -7.47
C MET A 96 -13.90 -17.32 -7.13
N GLN A 97 -13.89 -16.42 -8.11
CA GLN A 97 -13.68 -14.98 -7.89
C GLN A 97 -14.67 -14.34 -6.91
N ASP A 98 -15.94 -14.77 -6.90
CA ASP A 98 -16.93 -14.30 -5.92
C ASP A 98 -16.87 -15.10 -4.61
N LYS A 99 -16.57 -16.40 -4.72
CA LYS A 99 -16.58 -17.35 -3.60
C LYS A 99 -15.44 -17.14 -2.61
N ILE A 100 -14.28 -16.63 -3.03
CA ILE A 100 -13.15 -16.37 -2.12
C ILE A 100 -13.46 -15.35 -1.02
N PHE A 101 -14.51 -14.54 -1.19
CA PHE A 101 -14.99 -13.61 -0.17
C PHE A 101 -16.05 -14.23 0.75
N GLU A 102 -16.43 -15.48 0.53
CA GLU A 102 -17.33 -16.19 1.43
C GLU A 102 -16.58 -16.74 2.64
N ALA A 103 -17.29 -16.86 3.76
CA ALA A 103 -16.68 -17.35 4.99
C ALA A 103 -16.13 -18.77 4.80
N ARG A 104 -14.91 -18.98 5.31
CA ARG A 104 -14.21 -20.28 5.41
C ARG A 104 -13.72 -20.81 4.06
N VAL A 105 -13.83 -20.04 2.99
CA VAL A 105 -13.28 -20.42 1.68
C VAL A 105 -11.77 -20.15 1.68
N THR A 106 -10.99 -21.16 1.32
CA THR A 106 -9.53 -21.08 1.28
C THR A 106 -8.94 -22.07 0.28
N SER A 107 -7.78 -21.75 -0.25
CA SER A 107 -6.91 -22.69 -0.97
C SER A 107 -5.80 -23.29 -0.07
N LYS A 108 -5.79 -22.93 1.23
CA LYS A 108 -4.72 -23.18 2.19
C LYS A 108 -5.16 -24.13 3.31
N LEU A 109 -5.37 -25.39 2.96
CA LEU A 109 -5.90 -26.41 3.89
C LEU A 109 -4.95 -26.75 5.05
N GLU A 110 -3.63 -26.66 4.84
CA GLU A 110 -2.62 -27.14 5.79
C GLU A 110 -1.77 -26.04 6.43
N SER A 111 -1.94 -24.79 6.03
CA SER A 111 -0.98 -23.73 6.32
C SER A 111 -1.60 -22.64 7.19
N VAL A 112 -2.01 -23.00 8.41
CA VAL A 112 -2.30 -21.98 9.44
C VAL A 112 -0.96 -21.50 9.97
N HIS A 113 -0.58 -20.28 9.60
CA HIS A 113 0.66 -19.66 10.01
C HIS A 113 0.38 -18.47 10.92
N MET A 114 1.23 -18.29 11.91
CA MET A 114 1.29 -17.09 12.73
C MET A 114 2.49 -16.28 12.24
N ASP A 115 2.25 -15.05 11.82
CA ASP A 115 3.30 -14.09 11.53
C ASP A 115 3.17 -12.86 12.44
N ARG A 116 3.96 -11.82 12.16
CA ARG A 116 3.97 -10.55 12.90
C ARG A 116 2.58 -9.88 12.99
N TRP A 117 1.70 -10.12 12.02
CA TRP A 117 0.36 -9.53 11.94
C TRP A 117 -0.73 -10.48 12.46
N GLY A 118 -0.36 -11.65 12.97
CA GLY A 118 -1.26 -12.61 13.61
C GLY A 118 -1.50 -13.85 12.77
N ILE A 119 -2.57 -14.58 13.09
CA ILE A 119 -2.87 -15.89 12.48
C ILE A 119 -3.60 -15.71 11.15
N HIS A 120 -3.03 -16.24 10.06
CA HIS A 120 -3.67 -16.33 8.73
C HIS A 120 -3.80 -17.78 8.24
N GLY A 121 -4.52 -17.97 7.13
CA GLY A 121 -4.75 -19.30 6.54
C GLY A 121 -6.07 -19.98 6.93
N ARG A 122 -6.95 -19.29 7.67
CA ARG A 122 -8.26 -19.82 8.11
C ARG A 122 -9.41 -19.62 7.12
N GLY A 123 -9.16 -19.02 5.95
CA GLY A 123 -10.22 -18.71 4.96
C GLY A 123 -11.18 -17.60 5.40
N MET A 124 -10.71 -16.70 6.27
CA MET A 124 -11.55 -15.65 6.86
C MET A 124 -11.11 -14.22 6.49
N ALA A 125 -9.90 -14.04 5.97
CA ALA A 125 -9.33 -12.72 5.67
C ALA A 125 -10.17 -11.94 4.65
N LEU A 126 -10.36 -12.50 3.44
CA LEU A 126 -11.15 -11.85 2.39
C LEU A 126 -12.64 -11.71 2.76
N TYR A 127 -13.19 -12.68 3.49
CA TYR A 127 -14.52 -12.55 4.08
C TYR A 127 -14.62 -11.34 5.01
N SER A 128 -13.68 -11.20 5.94
CA SER A 128 -13.65 -10.07 6.88
C SER A 128 -13.50 -8.72 6.18
N VAL A 129 -12.66 -8.67 5.14
CA VAL A 129 -12.54 -7.49 4.26
C VAL A 129 -13.89 -7.18 3.62
N ARG A 130 -14.60 -8.17 3.06
CA ARG A 130 -15.91 -7.94 2.43
C ARG A 130 -16.98 -7.48 3.42
N GLU A 131 -16.97 -7.98 4.65
CA GLU A 131 -17.95 -7.59 5.69
C GLU A 131 -17.73 -6.17 6.25
N ASN A 132 -16.53 -5.60 6.09
CA ASN A 132 -16.17 -4.27 6.58
C ASN A 132 -16.01 -3.23 5.44
N ALA A 133 -16.12 -3.65 4.18
CA ALA A 133 -16.03 -2.79 3.01
C ALA A 133 -17.43 -2.49 2.44
N GLN A 134 -17.58 -1.35 1.76
CA GLN A 134 -18.75 -1.09 0.91
C GLN A 134 -18.78 -2.05 -0.29
N SER A 135 -17.60 -2.40 -0.82
CA SER A 135 -17.46 -3.48 -1.80
C SER A 135 -16.04 -4.06 -1.79
N ALA A 136 -15.93 -5.34 -2.10
CA ALA A 136 -14.67 -6.04 -2.37
C ALA A 136 -14.90 -6.98 -3.55
N ARG A 137 -14.13 -6.81 -4.63
CA ARG A 137 -14.35 -7.53 -5.91
C ARG A 137 -13.03 -7.86 -6.59
N VAL A 138 -12.97 -9.04 -7.21
CA VAL A 138 -11.95 -9.33 -8.21
C VAL A 138 -12.31 -8.55 -9.48
N MET A 139 -11.43 -7.66 -9.91
CA MET A 139 -11.58 -6.89 -11.14
C MET A 139 -11.14 -7.71 -12.35
N SER A 140 -10.03 -8.43 -12.20
CA SER A 140 -9.58 -9.41 -13.18
C SER A 140 -8.61 -10.40 -12.54
N SER A 141 -8.77 -11.67 -12.88
CA SER A 141 -7.82 -12.72 -12.51
C SER A 141 -8.10 -13.97 -13.35
N ALA A 142 -7.07 -14.78 -13.56
CA ALA A 142 -7.21 -16.13 -14.08
C ALA A 142 -6.00 -16.96 -13.63
N PRO A 143 -6.07 -18.30 -13.66
CA PRO A 143 -4.94 -19.15 -13.32
C PRO A 143 -3.68 -18.78 -14.12
N GLY A 144 -2.59 -18.47 -13.42
CA GLY A 144 -1.30 -18.07 -13.98
C GLY A 144 -1.20 -16.62 -14.47
N LEU A 145 -2.26 -15.82 -14.40
CA LEU A 145 -2.26 -14.43 -14.92
C LEU A 145 -2.14 -13.36 -13.82
N GLY A 146 -2.01 -13.73 -12.55
CA GLY A 146 -2.07 -12.79 -11.43
C GLY A 146 -3.49 -12.35 -11.08
N SER A 147 -3.60 -11.34 -10.24
CA SER A 147 -4.90 -10.83 -9.77
C SER A 147 -4.94 -9.31 -9.69
N ALA A 148 -6.12 -8.73 -9.88
CA ALA A 148 -6.45 -7.34 -9.57
C ALA A 148 -7.72 -7.36 -8.71
N ILE A 149 -7.61 -6.91 -7.46
CA ILE A 149 -8.72 -6.89 -6.50
C ILE A 149 -8.94 -5.46 -6.03
N ARG A 150 -10.18 -4.99 -6.14
CA ARG A 150 -10.60 -3.65 -5.71
C ARG A 150 -11.46 -3.74 -4.46
N ILE A 151 -11.11 -2.92 -3.49
CA ILE A 151 -11.81 -2.72 -2.23
C ILE A 151 -12.23 -1.26 -2.14
N VAL A 152 -13.49 -1.03 -1.78
CA VAL A 152 -14.06 0.30 -1.55
C VAL A 152 -14.56 0.34 -0.12
N THR A 153 -14.05 1.28 0.67
CA THR A 153 -14.43 1.46 2.07
C THR A 153 -14.94 2.87 2.31
N ASP A 154 -15.65 3.04 3.41
CA ASP A 154 -16.07 4.35 3.90
C ASP A 154 -15.28 4.67 5.17
N ALA A 155 -14.54 5.77 5.15
CA ALA A 155 -13.70 6.21 6.25
C ALA A 155 -14.50 6.60 7.51
N GLU A 156 -15.82 6.77 7.40
CA GLU A 156 -16.70 6.99 8.55
C GLU A 156 -17.09 5.69 9.26
N SER A 157 -17.22 4.58 8.52
CA SER A 157 -17.56 3.26 9.08
C SER A 157 -16.33 2.40 9.41
N LEU A 158 -15.31 2.46 8.56
CA LEU A 158 -14.00 1.85 8.77
C LEU A 158 -12.95 2.94 8.82
N ALA A 159 -12.56 3.33 10.04
CA ALA A 159 -11.63 4.43 10.23
C ALA A 159 -10.28 4.16 9.55
N GLU A 160 -9.68 5.23 9.03
CA GLU A 160 -8.27 5.25 8.63
C GLU A 160 -7.46 6.05 9.63
N ARG A 161 -6.19 5.69 9.82
CA ARG A 161 -5.31 6.42 10.72
C ARG A 161 -4.96 7.80 10.15
N LYS A 162 -4.58 8.74 11.02
CA LYS A 162 -4.24 10.11 10.59
C LYS A 162 -2.95 10.12 9.77
N ASP A 163 -2.88 11.09 8.85
CA ASP A 163 -1.75 11.31 7.95
C ASP A 163 -1.44 10.10 7.06
N GLN A 164 -2.13 9.98 5.93
CA GLN A 164 -1.94 8.90 4.94
C GLN A 164 -0.86 9.20 3.89
N SER A 165 -0.06 10.25 4.11
CA SER A 165 0.89 10.77 3.12
C SER A 165 2.34 10.70 3.57
N THR A 166 2.59 10.85 4.87
CA THR A 166 3.95 10.84 5.42
C THR A 166 4.53 9.43 5.39
N TRP A 167 5.77 9.34 4.90
CA TRP A 167 6.54 8.11 4.90
C TRP A 167 7.24 7.92 6.24
N PRO A 168 7.28 6.70 6.78
CA PRO A 168 8.06 6.44 7.97
C PRO A 168 9.56 6.38 7.67
N THR A 169 10.38 6.40 8.72
CA THR A 169 11.84 6.27 8.62
C THR A 169 12.32 4.92 9.14
N LEU A 170 13.35 4.37 8.50
CA LEU A 170 14.05 3.20 9.03
C LEU A 170 14.89 3.58 10.25
N GLY A 171 14.97 2.66 11.20
CA GLY A 171 15.92 2.66 12.30
C GLY A 171 16.46 1.25 12.52
N THR A 172 17.12 1.07 13.65
CA THR A 172 17.60 -0.23 14.13
C THR A 172 17.02 -0.48 15.51
N ASP A 173 16.59 -1.70 15.79
CA ASP A 173 16.20 -2.11 17.14
C ASP A 173 17.44 -2.43 18.01
N ASP A 174 17.19 -2.80 19.27
CA ASP A 174 18.24 -3.12 20.25
C ASP A 174 19.09 -4.35 19.87
N GLU A 175 18.56 -5.19 18.97
CA GLU A 175 19.24 -6.39 18.43
C GLU A 175 20.01 -6.08 17.13
N GLY A 176 19.94 -4.83 16.63
CA GLY A 176 20.59 -4.38 15.41
C GLY A 176 19.83 -4.70 14.12
N ASN A 177 18.60 -5.22 14.20
CA ASN A 177 17.76 -5.49 13.04
C ASN A 177 17.17 -4.19 12.49
N GLN A 178 17.00 -4.11 11.17
CA GLN A 178 16.34 -2.97 10.55
C GLN A 178 14.84 -3.01 10.86
N VAL A 179 14.31 -1.89 11.38
CA VAL A 179 12.89 -1.75 11.69
C VAL A 179 12.35 -0.41 11.18
N VAL A 180 11.03 -0.34 10.97
CA VAL A 180 10.35 0.94 10.72
C VAL A 180 10.18 1.65 12.06
N ALA A 181 11.01 2.65 12.33
CA ALA A 181 11.17 3.24 13.66
C ALA A 181 10.21 4.41 13.93
N THR A 182 10.19 5.42 13.06
CA THR A 182 9.41 6.64 13.29
C THR A 182 8.43 6.92 12.14
N GLY A 183 7.41 7.73 12.42
CA GLY A 183 6.37 8.11 11.46
C GLY A 183 5.00 7.55 11.80
N PRO A 184 3.94 8.07 11.16
CA PRO A 184 2.58 7.66 11.45
C PRO A 184 2.36 6.19 11.11
N HIS A 185 1.54 5.52 11.92
CA HIS A 185 0.97 4.22 11.57
C HIS A 185 -0.11 4.48 10.53
N ASN A 186 0.24 4.50 9.26
CA ASN A 186 -0.67 4.74 8.14
C ASN A 186 -0.50 3.63 7.09
N ILE A 187 -1.28 3.68 6.00
CA ILE A 187 -1.18 2.71 4.90
C ILE A 187 0.26 2.61 4.35
N VAL A 188 0.95 3.74 4.23
CA VAL A 188 2.34 3.79 3.76
C VAL A 188 3.22 2.95 4.68
N ARG A 189 3.11 3.15 6.00
CA ARG A 189 3.86 2.40 7.00
C ARG A 189 3.52 0.91 6.97
N THR A 190 2.27 0.53 6.80
CA THR A 190 1.89 -0.89 6.62
C THR A 190 2.61 -1.52 5.44
N CYS A 191 2.63 -0.85 4.28
CA CYS A 191 3.37 -1.32 3.12
C CYS A 191 4.88 -1.38 3.39
N CYS A 192 5.42 -0.43 4.16
CA CYS A 192 6.83 -0.37 4.52
C CYS A 192 7.27 -1.51 5.45
N GLU A 193 6.49 -1.78 6.50
CA GLU A 193 6.72 -2.87 7.44
C GLU A 193 6.66 -4.21 6.71
N PHE A 194 5.63 -4.41 5.86
CA PHE A 194 5.51 -5.62 5.06
C PHE A 194 6.69 -5.81 4.10
N ALA A 195 7.07 -4.77 3.34
CA ALA A 195 8.17 -4.86 2.38
C ALA A 195 9.54 -5.07 3.03
N LEU A 196 9.69 -4.68 4.30
CA LEU A 196 10.90 -4.91 5.08
C LEU A 196 10.97 -6.34 5.61
N GLU A 197 9.86 -6.86 6.15
CA GLU A 197 9.73 -8.24 6.63
C GLU A 197 9.90 -9.25 5.49
N GLU A 198 9.24 -9.02 4.35
CA GLU A 198 9.25 -9.90 3.18
C GLU A 198 10.39 -9.56 2.20
N ARG A 199 11.45 -8.93 2.69
CA ARG A 199 12.60 -8.51 1.88
C ARG A 199 13.21 -9.72 1.17
N GLY A 200 13.29 -9.64 -0.15
CA GLY A 200 13.85 -10.68 -1.01
C GLY A 200 12.84 -11.75 -1.45
N ARG A 201 11.59 -11.71 -0.95
CA ARG A 201 10.50 -12.57 -1.42
C ARG A 201 9.62 -11.90 -2.45
N CYS A 202 9.20 -10.66 -2.20
CA CYS A 202 8.38 -9.88 -3.14
C CYS A 202 8.71 -8.39 -3.12
N ASN A 203 8.30 -7.68 -4.17
CA ASN A 203 8.45 -6.24 -4.32
C ASN A 203 7.09 -5.55 -4.19
N VAL A 204 6.96 -4.65 -3.22
CA VAL A 204 5.76 -3.81 -3.10
C VAL A 204 5.99 -2.45 -3.76
N TYR A 205 5.01 -2.00 -4.53
CA TYR A 205 4.90 -0.65 -5.09
C TYR A 205 3.63 0.01 -4.54
N PHE A 206 3.72 1.29 -4.19
CA PHE A 206 2.61 2.01 -3.56
C PHE A 206 2.46 3.41 -4.16
N GLY A 207 1.21 3.82 -4.40
CA GLY A 207 0.89 5.18 -4.84
C GLY A 207 -0.55 5.35 -5.32
N SER A 208 -0.78 6.41 -6.09
CA SER A 208 -2.06 6.62 -6.78
C SER A 208 -2.23 5.66 -7.98
N PRO A 209 -3.47 5.47 -8.50
CA PRO A 209 -3.71 4.67 -9.70
C PRO A 209 -2.83 5.08 -10.88
N ALA A 210 -2.70 6.39 -11.13
CA ALA A 210 -1.85 6.90 -12.20
C ALA A 210 -0.37 6.54 -12.02
N GLU A 211 0.14 6.62 -10.78
CA GLU A 211 1.50 6.23 -10.45
C GLU A 211 1.71 4.72 -10.58
N MET A 212 0.74 3.90 -10.19
CA MET A 212 0.82 2.44 -10.34
C MET A 212 0.78 2.01 -11.80
N VAL A 213 -0.07 2.62 -12.62
CA VAL A 213 -0.08 2.38 -14.08
C VAL A 213 1.24 2.79 -14.73
N ALA A 214 1.76 3.98 -14.40
CA ALA A 214 3.08 4.40 -14.88
C ALA A 214 4.20 3.45 -14.43
N THR A 215 4.11 2.94 -13.19
CA THR A 215 5.06 1.99 -12.62
C THR A 215 5.02 0.66 -13.35
N ALA A 216 3.82 0.11 -13.57
CA ALA A 216 3.63 -1.19 -14.23
C ALA A 216 4.13 -1.12 -15.68
N ARG A 217 3.71 -0.11 -16.45
CA ARG A 217 4.16 0.10 -17.83
C ARG A 217 5.68 0.12 -17.99
N ARG A 218 6.39 0.69 -17.02
CA ARG A 218 7.85 0.85 -17.08
C ARG A 218 8.61 -0.35 -16.53
N ARG A 219 8.09 -1.04 -15.51
CA ARG A 219 8.85 -2.04 -14.75
C ARG A 219 8.46 -3.48 -15.03
N VAL A 220 7.23 -3.74 -15.42
CA VAL A 220 6.77 -5.09 -15.74
C VAL A 220 7.40 -5.46 -17.07
N LYS A 221 8.13 -6.57 -17.08
CA LYS A 221 8.69 -7.11 -18.32
C LYS A 221 7.59 -7.90 -19.01
N PRO A 222 7.29 -7.63 -20.28
CA PRO A 222 6.34 -8.44 -21.01
C PRO A 222 6.89 -9.87 -21.17
N THR A 223 6.06 -10.87 -20.91
CA THR A 223 6.38 -12.28 -21.16
C THR A 223 6.19 -12.65 -22.63
N VAL A 224 5.34 -11.89 -23.33
CA VAL A 224 5.03 -12.05 -24.75
C VAL A 224 5.88 -11.08 -25.59
N GLU A 225 6.54 -11.60 -26.63
CA GLU A 225 7.28 -10.75 -27.58
C GLU A 225 6.34 -9.80 -28.34
N GLY A 226 6.82 -8.60 -28.69
CA GLY A 226 5.99 -7.54 -29.26
C GLY A 226 5.26 -7.92 -30.57
N SER A 227 5.82 -8.83 -31.38
CA SER A 227 5.14 -9.34 -32.58
C SER A 227 3.96 -10.24 -32.26
N SER A 228 4.01 -10.96 -31.13
CA SER A 228 2.95 -11.86 -30.69
C SER A 228 1.73 -11.09 -30.18
N LEU A 229 1.89 -9.84 -29.74
CA LEU A 229 0.78 -8.95 -29.38
C LEU A 229 -0.15 -8.65 -30.56
N LEU A 230 0.34 -8.73 -31.81
CA LEU A 230 -0.49 -8.52 -33.01
C LEU A 230 -1.54 -9.62 -33.23
N PHE A 231 -1.38 -10.76 -32.56
CA PHE A 231 -2.30 -11.91 -32.65
C PHE A 231 -3.20 -12.04 -31.42
N ILE A 232 -3.15 -11.07 -30.49
CA ILE A 232 -4.00 -11.04 -29.31
C ILE A 232 -5.22 -10.19 -29.63
N ASP A 233 -6.40 -10.82 -29.61
CA ASP A 233 -7.67 -10.15 -29.88
C ASP A 233 -8.15 -9.33 -28.66
N ASP A 234 -7.82 -9.78 -27.44
CA ASP A 234 -8.15 -9.09 -26.19
C ASP A 234 -6.97 -9.09 -25.20
N LEU A 235 -6.61 -7.89 -24.72
CA LEU A 235 -5.59 -7.71 -23.69
C LEU A 235 -5.95 -8.42 -22.37
N SER A 236 -7.20 -8.84 -22.17
CA SER A 236 -7.60 -9.66 -21.03
C SER A 236 -6.91 -11.04 -20.98
N GLU A 237 -6.39 -11.54 -22.09
CA GLU A 237 -5.63 -12.79 -22.17
C GLU A 237 -4.21 -12.67 -21.60
N LEU A 238 -3.69 -11.43 -21.50
CA LEU A 238 -2.37 -11.18 -20.95
C LEU A 238 -2.38 -11.20 -19.41
N PRO A 239 -1.22 -11.48 -18.78
CA PRO A 239 -1.04 -11.30 -17.34
C PRO A 239 -1.44 -9.90 -16.90
N VAL A 240 -2.11 -9.79 -15.74
CA VAL A 240 -2.76 -8.57 -15.23
C VAL A 240 -1.84 -7.36 -15.28
N LEU A 241 -0.59 -7.52 -14.82
CA LEU A 241 0.37 -6.42 -14.77
C LEU A 241 0.95 -6.02 -16.14
N GLU A 242 0.89 -6.91 -17.13
CA GLU A 242 1.42 -6.69 -18.48
C GLU A 242 0.45 -5.90 -19.38
N ARG A 243 -0.86 -5.98 -19.12
CA ARG A 243 -1.88 -5.33 -19.96
C ARG A 243 -1.67 -3.83 -20.10
N MET A 244 -1.24 -3.19 -19.00
CA MET A 244 -0.93 -1.76 -19.00
C MET A 244 0.22 -1.44 -19.95
N HIS A 245 1.24 -2.31 -20.06
CA HIS A 245 2.36 -2.14 -20.99
C HIS A 245 1.92 -2.32 -22.45
N ALA A 246 1.07 -3.31 -22.71
CA ALA A 246 0.59 -3.66 -24.05
C ALA A 246 -0.37 -2.62 -24.66
N ALA A 247 -1.04 -1.80 -23.85
CA ALA A 247 -1.94 -0.76 -24.35
C ALA A 247 -1.22 0.23 -25.29
N ALA A 248 -1.76 0.37 -26.50
CA ALA A 248 -1.16 1.08 -27.62
C ALA A 248 -1.25 2.61 -27.49
N ASP A 249 -2.35 3.13 -26.95
CA ASP A 249 -2.61 4.56 -26.81
C ASP A 249 -3.25 4.93 -25.46
N ALA A 250 -3.55 6.22 -25.27
CA ALA A 250 -4.07 6.75 -24.01
C ALA A 250 -5.49 6.28 -23.71
N SER A 251 -6.34 6.15 -24.74
CA SER A 251 -7.72 5.74 -24.59
C SER A 251 -7.78 4.25 -24.22
N GLU A 252 -6.97 3.41 -24.87
CA GLU A 252 -6.82 2.00 -24.51
C GLU A 252 -6.20 1.83 -23.12
N LEU A 253 -5.16 2.60 -22.79
CA LEU A 253 -4.54 2.55 -21.47
C LEU A 253 -5.55 2.90 -20.37
N MET A 254 -6.37 3.92 -20.59
CA MET A 254 -7.44 4.30 -19.66
C MET A 254 -8.46 3.17 -19.49
N ARG A 255 -8.94 2.58 -20.60
CA ARG A 255 -9.93 1.48 -20.60
C ARG A 255 -9.39 0.25 -19.86
N VAL A 256 -8.19 -0.20 -20.21
CA VAL A 256 -7.54 -1.36 -19.58
C VAL A 256 -7.30 -1.11 -18.10
N SER A 257 -6.77 0.06 -17.74
CA SER A 257 -6.54 0.44 -16.33
C SER A 257 -7.86 0.45 -15.54
N GLY A 258 -8.93 1.01 -16.10
CA GLY A 258 -10.27 0.99 -15.50
C GLY A 258 -10.80 -0.44 -15.28
N SER A 259 -10.60 -1.34 -16.25
CA SER A 259 -10.99 -2.75 -16.10
C SER A 259 -10.26 -3.47 -14.97
N LEU A 260 -9.06 -3.00 -14.59
CA LEU A 260 -8.28 -3.50 -13.46
C LEU A 260 -8.59 -2.77 -12.14
N GLY A 261 -9.54 -1.81 -12.15
CA GLY A 261 -9.88 -1.00 -10.97
C GLY A 261 -8.93 0.18 -10.71
N LEU A 262 -8.18 0.61 -11.72
CA LEU A 262 -7.27 1.76 -11.68
C LEU A 262 -7.87 2.93 -12.47
N ASP A 263 -8.83 3.61 -11.86
CA ASP A 263 -9.55 4.70 -12.52
C ASP A 263 -8.68 5.95 -12.73
N MET A 264 -8.75 6.52 -13.92
CA MET A 264 -8.14 7.80 -14.26
C MET A 264 -8.81 8.44 -15.48
N SER A 265 -8.59 9.74 -15.68
CA SER A 265 -9.00 10.41 -16.90
C SER A 265 -8.07 10.13 -18.07
N GLU A 266 -8.58 10.26 -19.29
CA GLU A 266 -7.80 10.14 -20.52
C GLU A 266 -6.63 11.14 -20.57
N ARG A 267 -6.84 12.35 -20.05
CA ARG A 267 -5.76 13.34 -19.86
C ARG A 267 -4.63 12.77 -19.00
N THR A 268 -4.95 12.07 -17.92
CA THR A 268 -3.95 11.42 -17.07
C THR A 268 -3.24 10.28 -17.80
N ALA A 269 -3.96 9.47 -18.58
CA ALA A 269 -3.36 8.43 -19.42
C ALA A 269 -2.36 9.01 -20.45
N HIS A 270 -2.69 10.13 -21.11
CA HIS A 270 -1.74 10.86 -21.96
C HIS A 270 -0.48 11.31 -21.20
N ARG A 271 -0.63 11.81 -19.97
CA ARG A 271 0.51 12.22 -19.13
C ARG A 271 1.41 11.04 -18.76
N ILE A 272 0.84 9.84 -18.59
CA ILE A 272 1.62 8.61 -18.36
C ILE A 272 2.42 8.25 -19.61
N ILE A 273 1.77 8.21 -20.77
CA ILE A 273 2.42 7.88 -22.06
C ILE A 273 3.53 8.88 -22.39
N ALA A 274 3.29 10.16 -22.13
CA ALA A 274 4.28 11.24 -22.30
C ALA A 274 5.39 11.25 -21.23
N GLY A 275 5.39 10.30 -20.28
CA GLY A 275 6.42 10.20 -19.23
C GLY A 275 6.37 11.30 -18.17
N GLN A 276 5.28 12.07 -18.08
CA GLN A 276 5.11 13.14 -17.10
C GLN A 276 4.78 12.62 -15.69
N ILE A 277 4.15 11.44 -15.62
CA ILE A 277 3.91 10.74 -14.35
C ILE A 277 5.02 9.72 -14.15
N HIS A 278 5.76 9.89 -13.05
CA HIS A 278 6.99 9.15 -12.81
C HIS A 278 6.72 7.77 -12.17
N PRO A 279 7.32 6.69 -12.70
CA PRO A 279 7.29 5.37 -12.10
C PRO A 279 7.86 5.32 -10.67
N GLN A 280 7.13 4.74 -9.73
CA GLN A 280 7.49 4.68 -8.30
C GLN A 280 8.53 3.62 -8.01
N ARG A 281 9.57 3.91 -7.23
CA ARG A 281 10.49 2.86 -6.75
C ARG A 281 9.74 1.87 -5.85
N SER A 282 10.23 0.64 -5.74
CA SER A 282 9.67 -0.28 -4.75
C SER A 282 9.79 0.33 -3.36
N VAL A 283 8.82 0.04 -2.50
CA VAL A 283 8.72 0.58 -1.14
C VAL A 283 10.01 0.36 -0.37
N LEU A 284 10.57 -0.86 -0.44
CA LEU A 284 11.85 -1.19 0.20
C LEU A 284 13.01 -0.35 -0.35
N LYS A 285 13.11 -0.16 -1.67
CA LYS A 285 14.15 0.71 -2.27
C LYS A 285 13.97 2.16 -1.85
N ARG A 286 12.74 2.65 -1.70
CA ARG A 286 12.47 4.01 -1.23
C ARG A 286 12.85 4.21 0.24
N LEU A 287 12.58 3.22 1.09
CA LEU A 287 12.93 3.23 2.52
C LEU A 287 14.43 3.15 2.77
N THR A 288 15.11 2.25 2.06
CA THR A 288 16.56 1.98 2.24
C THR A 288 17.44 3.00 1.55
N HIS A 289 16.88 3.76 0.59
CA HIS A 289 17.58 4.87 0.00
C HIS A 289 17.72 5.98 1.04
N LYS A 290 18.89 6.03 1.70
CA LYS A 290 19.33 7.23 2.38
C LYS A 290 19.20 8.36 1.36
N SER A 291 18.37 9.36 1.65
CA SER A 291 18.51 10.61 0.93
C SER A 291 19.93 11.06 1.24
N ASP A 292 20.84 10.83 0.31
CA ASP A 292 22.05 11.59 0.25
C ASP A 292 21.58 13.04 0.33
N LYS A 293 21.92 13.73 1.43
CA LYS A 293 21.65 15.16 1.59
C LYS A 293 22.38 15.99 0.50
N SER A 294 23.04 15.32 -0.45
CA SER A 294 23.78 15.80 -1.62
C SER A 294 23.08 15.55 -2.97
N ILE A 295 21.80 15.13 -3.03
CA ILE A 295 21.07 15.25 -4.31
C ILE A 295 20.73 16.73 -4.49
N GLU A 296 21.60 17.42 -5.24
CA GLU A 296 21.32 18.72 -5.86
C GLU A 296 19.90 18.69 -6.42
N ARG A 297 19.00 19.44 -5.78
CA ARG A 297 17.65 19.64 -6.30
C ARG A 297 17.81 20.20 -7.71
N ALA A 298 17.31 19.46 -8.69
CA ALA A 298 17.18 19.93 -10.07
C ALA A 298 16.64 21.36 -10.04
N VAL A 299 17.41 22.28 -10.63
CA VAL A 299 17.14 23.71 -10.60
C VAL A 299 15.82 23.96 -11.32
N ASP A 300 14.81 24.32 -10.54
CA ASP A 300 13.51 24.77 -11.02
C ASP A 300 13.68 26.21 -11.57
N LEU A 301 13.93 26.30 -12.89
CA LEU A 301 14.19 27.54 -13.63
C LEU A 301 12.97 28.49 -13.68
N MET A 302 11.80 28.07 -13.17
CA MET A 302 10.56 28.86 -13.19
C MET A 302 10.22 29.58 -11.88
N LYS A 303 11.05 29.47 -10.83
CA LYS A 303 10.84 30.24 -9.60
C LYS A 303 11.51 31.62 -9.68
N ASP A 304 10.69 32.66 -9.79
CA ASP A 304 11.08 34.07 -9.68
C ASP A 304 11.92 34.31 -8.40
N ARG A 305 13.22 34.59 -8.57
CA ARG A 305 14.26 34.65 -7.53
C ARG A 305 14.32 35.98 -6.76
N ARG A 306 13.23 36.74 -6.68
CA ARG A 306 13.18 37.99 -5.89
C ARG A 306 12.68 37.77 -4.46
N GLY A 307 13.28 36.82 -3.76
CA GLY A 307 13.12 36.69 -2.32
C GLY A 307 13.99 37.74 -1.61
N LEU A 308 13.41 38.48 -0.65
CA LEU A 308 14.18 39.38 0.22
C LEU A 308 15.28 38.56 0.90
N LYS A 309 16.54 38.96 0.71
CA LYS A 309 17.71 38.35 1.35
C LYS A 309 18.37 39.42 2.19
N ILE A 310 18.50 39.16 3.49
CA ILE A 310 19.29 39.97 4.41
C ILE A 310 20.67 39.31 4.52
N SER A 311 21.74 40.09 4.50
CA SER A 311 23.08 39.54 4.69
C SER A 311 23.23 39.02 6.14
N LYS A 312 24.18 38.12 6.38
CA LYS A 312 24.41 37.61 7.75
C LYS A 312 24.82 38.74 8.70
N GLY A 313 25.66 39.68 8.23
CA GLY A 313 26.08 40.83 9.02
C GLY A 313 24.92 41.75 9.39
N ASP A 314 24.05 42.06 8.43
CA ASP A 314 22.88 42.91 8.70
C ASP A 314 21.87 42.22 9.62
N ALA A 315 21.74 40.89 9.53
CA ALA A 315 20.87 40.12 10.42
C ALA A 315 21.42 40.11 11.86
N GLU A 316 22.73 39.97 12.04
CA GLU A 316 23.37 40.04 13.36
C GLU A 316 23.26 41.45 13.97
N GLU A 317 23.44 42.50 13.16
CA GLU A 317 23.26 43.88 13.61
C GLU A 317 21.80 44.17 14.00
N PHE A 318 20.85 43.70 13.19
CA PHE A 318 19.43 43.81 13.50
C PHE A 318 19.05 43.03 14.77
N SER A 319 19.65 41.85 14.99
CA SER A 319 19.42 41.06 16.21
C SER A 319 19.80 41.86 17.46
N ARG A 320 21.02 42.43 17.46
CA ARG A 320 21.55 43.22 18.59
C ARG A 320 20.75 44.50 18.84
N ALA A 321 20.24 45.13 17.79
CA ALA A 321 19.40 46.32 17.92
C ALA A 321 18.07 45.96 18.60
N VAL A 322 17.43 44.89 18.15
CA VAL A 322 16.14 44.43 18.66
C VAL A 322 16.26 43.86 20.08
N GLU A 323 17.36 43.19 20.41
CA GLU A 323 17.68 42.75 21.78
C GLU A 323 17.79 43.94 22.75
N ARG A 324 18.43 45.03 22.32
CA ARG A 324 18.55 46.25 23.13
C ARG A 324 17.18 46.87 23.39
N ASP A 325 16.32 46.93 22.38
CA ASP A 325 14.97 47.49 22.52
C ASP A 325 14.06 46.58 23.37
N PHE A 326 14.27 45.26 23.33
CA PHE A 326 13.55 44.30 24.17
C PHE A 326 13.81 44.52 25.67
N ARG A 327 14.94 45.14 26.05
CA ARG A 327 15.26 45.46 27.46
C ARG A 327 14.19 46.30 28.15
N ILE A 328 13.48 47.15 27.40
CA ILE A 328 12.37 47.97 27.91
C ILE A 328 11.23 47.09 28.44
N LEU A 329 10.94 45.98 27.74
CA LEU A 329 9.94 45.00 28.18
C LEU A 329 10.51 44.07 29.25
N ALA A 330 11.77 43.68 29.14
CA ALA A 330 12.46 42.86 30.13
C ALA A 330 12.43 43.49 31.52
N GLU A 331 12.75 44.78 31.65
CA GLU A 331 12.73 45.50 32.95
C GLU A 331 11.32 45.67 33.50
N LYS A 332 10.33 45.90 32.63
CA LYS A 332 8.94 46.15 33.06
C LYS A 332 8.19 44.89 33.48
N TYR A 333 8.53 43.75 32.88
CA TYR A 333 7.84 42.47 33.06
C TYR A 333 8.74 41.39 33.66
N TYR A 334 9.94 41.74 34.14
CA TYR A 334 10.92 40.82 34.73
C TYR A 334 11.24 39.60 33.85
N LEU A 335 11.43 39.83 32.55
CA LEU A 335 11.70 38.77 31.57
C LEU A 335 13.21 38.64 31.32
N ASN A 336 13.71 37.41 31.23
CA ASN A 336 15.09 37.12 30.86
C ASN A 336 15.13 36.39 29.51
N LEU A 337 16.03 36.79 28.62
CA LEU A 337 16.22 36.08 27.34
C LEU A 337 17.13 34.86 27.55
N SER A 338 16.71 33.71 27.03
CA SER A 338 17.49 32.46 27.08
C SER A 338 18.63 32.45 26.05
N ASP A 339 18.41 33.12 24.91
CA ASP A 339 19.27 33.13 23.73
C ASP A 339 19.13 34.48 22.97
N GLU A 340 20.08 34.78 22.07
CA GLU A 340 19.97 35.94 21.17
C GLU A 340 18.72 35.83 20.26
N PRO A 341 18.02 36.95 19.94
CA PRO A 341 16.82 36.94 19.10
C PRO A 341 17.06 36.30 17.72
N ARG A 342 16.23 35.31 17.36
CA ARG A 342 16.38 34.58 16.10
C ARG A 342 15.62 35.28 14.98
N ILE A 343 16.34 35.74 13.95
CA ILE A 343 15.76 36.39 12.78
C ILE A 343 15.61 35.41 11.63
N ARG A 344 14.37 35.26 11.14
CA ARG A 344 14.05 34.43 9.98
C ARG A 344 13.35 35.25 8.90
N VAL A 345 13.98 35.32 7.74
CA VAL A 345 13.41 35.98 6.56
C VAL A 345 12.67 34.93 5.72
N SER A 346 11.41 35.20 5.41
CA SER A 346 10.59 34.38 4.51
C SER A 346 9.93 35.26 3.45
N ARG A 347 9.21 34.66 2.50
CA ARG A 347 8.60 35.40 1.39
C ARG A 347 7.58 36.41 1.92
N GLY A 348 7.95 37.69 1.90
CA GLY A 348 7.09 38.81 2.30
C GLY A 348 7.02 39.11 3.80
N LYS A 349 7.84 38.48 4.65
CA LYS A 349 7.89 38.80 6.09
C LYS A 349 9.22 38.46 6.75
N ILE A 350 9.58 39.25 7.76
CA ILE A 350 10.68 38.98 8.69
C ILE A 350 10.03 38.57 10.01
N VAL A 351 10.45 37.42 10.55
CA VAL A 351 10.01 36.92 11.85
C VAL A 351 11.17 37.03 12.81
N VAL A 352 10.96 37.70 13.94
CA VAL A 352 11.92 37.74 15.06
C VAL A 352 11.32 36.93 16.19
N THR A 353 12.07 35.96 16.70
CA THR A 353 11.67 35.10 17.82
C THR A 353 12.57 35.40 19.01
N PHE A 354 11.96 35.66 20.16
CA PHE A 354 12.63 35.82 21.45
C PHE A 354 12.32 34.59 22.28
N ASP A 355 13.35 33.86 22.66
CA ASP A 355 13.23 32.75 23.60
C ASP A 355 13.45 33.34 25.01
N ILE A 356 12.47 33.17 25.89
CA ILE A 356 12.43 33.78 27.22
C ILE A 356 12.48 32.66 28.26
N ASP A 357 13.31 32.82 29.29
CA ASP A 357 13.32 31.96 30.47
C ASP A 357 12.25 32.44 31.48
N GLU A 358 11.42 31.50 31.93
CA GLU A 358 10.60 31.72 33.12
C GLU A 358 11.54 31.72 34.33
N SER A 359 11.79 32.91 34.88
CA SER A 359 12.43 33.03 36.19
C SER A 359 11.41 32.56 37.25
N ASP A 360 11.83 31.68 38.17
CA ASP A 360 11.05 31.31 39.37
C ASP A 360 10.56 32.53 40.17
#